data_AF-A0A7J2KKN2-F1
#
_entry.id   AF-A0A7J2KKN2-F1
#
_cell.length_a   1.000
_cell.length_b   1.000
_cell.length_c   1.000
_cell.angle_alpha   90.00
_cell.angle_beta   90.00
_cell.angle_gamma   90.00
#
_symmetry.space_group_name_H-M   'P 1'
#
loop_
_entity.id
_entity.type
_entity.pdbx_description
1 polymer ?
#
loop_
_entity_poly.entity_id
_entity_poly.type
_entity_poly.pdbx_seq_one_letter_code
_entity_poly.pdbx_strand_id
1 'polypeptide(L)'
;MAYGTKLPVYIYRTKLERILPKDIDVLKRNQKAAYMRFLNANKVGVLISTKPGQENLKKAIGLKKKLKKNSYLFITNNIDTREFENFGLDSWVNTACPRLDMNDNSVVNMNKVQ
;
A
#
# COMPACT_ATOMS: atom_id res chain seq x y z
N MET A 1 -12.21 1.06 -10.19
CA MET A 1 -11.33 -0.04 -10.68
C MET A 1 -12.05 -1.37 -10.52
N ALA A 2 -11.70 -2.39 -11.31
CA ALA A 2 -12.43 -3.66 -11.37
C ALA A 2 -12.59 -4.38 -10.03
N TYR A 3 -11.63 -4.22 -9.11
CA TYR A 3 -11.69 -4.79 -7.77
C TYR A 3 -12.60 -4.02 -6.80
N GLY A 4 -12.99 -2.78 -7.15
CA GLY A 4 -13.81 -1.91 -6.31
C GLY A 4 -15.32 -2.06 -6.54
N THR A 5 -15.72 -2.81 -7.57
CA THR A 5 -17.12 -3.08 -7.91
C THR A 5 -17.33 -4.59 -8.03
N LYS A 6 -18.57 -5.06 -7.83
CA LYS A 6 -18.96 -6.46 -8.11
C LYS A 6 -19.49 -6.65 -9.54
N LEU A 7 -19.35 -5.62 -10.36
CA LEU A 7 -19.90 -5.59 -11.71
C LEU A 7 -18.88 -6.16 -12.71
N PRO A 8 -19.32 -6.79 -13.81
CA PRO A 8 -18.44 -7.11 -14.92
C PRO A 8 -17.74 -5.85 -15.43
N VAL A 9 -16.42 -5.92 -15.59
CA VAL A 9 -15.61 -4.80 -16.12
C VAL A 9 -14.98 -5.20 -17.44
N TYR A 10 -15.11 -4.32 -18.41
CA TYR A 10 -14.53 -4.46 -19.74
C TYR A 10 -13.51 -3.34 -19.98
N ILE A 11 -12.42 -3.66 -20.64
CA ILE A 11 -11.40 -2.71 -21.08
C ILE A 11 -11.39 -2.73 -22.61
N TYR A 12 -11.48 -1.56 -23.22
CA TYR A 12 -11.28 -1.41 -24.65
C TYR A 12 -9.89 -0.83 -24.92
N ARG A 13 -9.05 -1.55 -25.69
CA ARG A 13 -7.78 -1.04 -26.21
C ARG A 13 -7.78 -1.05 -27.74
N THR A 14 -7.80 -2.27 -28.29
CA THR A 14 -7.97 -2.56 -29.73
C THR A 14 -9.21 -3.42 -29.98
N LYS A 15 -9.56 -4.26 -29.00
CA LYS A 15 -10.82 -4.99 -28.89
C LYS A 15 -11.37 -4.84 -27.48
N LEU A 16 -12.66 -5.13 -27.32
CA LEU A 16 -13.30 -5.16 -26.02
C LEU A 16 -12.89 -6.46 -25.30
N GLU A 17 -12.19 -6.34 -24.17
CA GLU A 17 -11.75 -7.46 -23.36
C GLU A 17 -12.40 -7.41 -21.98
N ARG A 18 -12.93 -8.54 -21.52
CA ARG A 18 -13.45 -8.65 -20.16
C ARG A 18 -12.32 -8.94 -19.19
N ILE A 19 -12.25 -8.19 -18.09
CA ILE A 19 -11.34 -8.51 -16.99
C ILE A 19 -11.81 -9.81 -16.33
N LEU A 20 -10.90 -10.79 -16.22
CA LEU A 20 -11.22 -12.08 -15.62
C LEU A 20 -11.17 -11.98 -14.10
N PRO A 21 -12.06 -12.70 -13.37
CA PRO A 21 -12.02 -12.74 -11.91
C PRO A 21 -10.66 -13.13 -11.33
N LYS A 22 -9.93 -14.01 -12.04
CA LYS A 22 -8.60 -14.49 -11.62
C LYS A 22 -7.59 -13.35 -11.41
N ASP A 23 -7.63 -12.31 -12.23
CA ASP A 23 -6.66 -11.21 -12.18
C ASP A 23 -6.92 -10.31 -10.96
N ILE A 24 -8.21 -10.17 -10.61
CA ILE A 24 -8.64 -9.47 -9.40
C ILE A 24 -8.24 -10.26 -8.15
N ASP A 25 -8.32 -11.59 -8.20
CA ASP A 25 -8.00 -12.45 -7.07
C ASP A 25 -6.51 -12.41 -6.72
N VAL A 26 -5.62 -12.35 -7.71
CA VAL A 26 -4.18 -12.20 -7.48
C VAL A 26 -3.90 -10.92 -6.70
N LEU A 27 -4.47 -9.78 -7.12
CA LEU A 27 -4.31 -8.51 -6.43
C LEU A 27 -4.83 -8.56 -4.99
N LYS A 28 -6.02 -9.14 -4.76
CA LYS A 28 -6.59 -9.31 -3.41
C LYS A 28 -5.72 -10.19 -2.52
N ARG A 29 -5.15 -11.28 -3.06
CA ARG A 29 -4.25 -12.17 -2.33
C ARG A 29 -2.98 -11.43 -1.91
N ASN A 30 -2.39 -10.64 -2.79
CA ASN A 30 -1.20 -9.84 -2.49
C ASN A 30 -1.48 -8.81 -1.39
N GLN A 31 -2.59 -8.07 -1.50
CA GLN A 31 -3.00 -7.12 -0.45
C GLN A 31 -3.26 -7.81 0.89
N LYS A 32 -3.88 -9.01 0.88
CA LYS A 32 -4.09 -9.81 2.10
C LYS A 32 -2.76 -10.24 2.70
N ALA A 33 -1.80 -10.69 1.89
CA ALA A 33 -0.47 -11.08 2.35
C ALA A 33 0.27 -9.89 2.99
N ALA A 34 0.27 -8.71 2.36
CA ALA A 34 0.85 -7.48 2.90
C ALA A 34 0.21 -7.10 4.25
N TYR A 35 -1.11 -7.19 4.36
CA TYR A 35 -1.82 -6.94 5.62
C TYR A 35 -1.44 -7.93 6.72
N MET A 36 -1.35 -9.22 6.40
CA MET A 36 -0.92 -10.24 7.37
C MET A 36 0.54 -10.02 7.82
N ARG A 37 1.44 -9.56 6.94
CA ARG A 37 2.80 -9.14 7.33
C ARG A 37 2.75 -7.99 8.32
N PHE A 38 1.97 -6.95 8.03
CA PHE A 38 1.78 -5.82 8.94
C PHE A 38 1.25 -6.24 10.32
N LEU A 39 0.29 -7.17 10.38
CA LEU A 39 -0.25 -7.67 11.66
C LEU A 39 0.84 -8.33 12.51
N ASN A 40 1.72 -9.12 11.88
CA ASN A 40 2.82 -9.82 12.56
C ASN A 40 4.07 -8.95 12.78
N ALA A 41 4.16 -7.77 12.15
CA ALA A 41 5.31 -6.88 12.24
C ALA A 41 5.49 -6.29 13.65
N ASN A 42 6.71 -6.27 14.15
CA ASN A 42 7.08 -5.55 15.38
C ASN A 42 7.57 -4.14 15.06
N LYS A 43 8.33 -3.98 13.97
CA LYS A 43 8.83 -2.71 13.46
C LYS A 43 8.21 -2.38 12.10
N VAL A 44 7.65 -1.18 11.97
CA VAL A 44 6.95 -0.73 10.77
C VAL A 44 7.45 0.63 10.29
N GLY A 45 7.62 0.78 8.99
CA GLY A 45 7.91 2.06 8.35
C GLY A 45 6.62 2.69 7.84
N VAL A 46 6.40 3.98 8.11
CA VAL A 46 5.28 4.76 7.59
C VAL A 46 5.80 5.66 6.46
N LEU A 47 5.40 5.35 5.24
CA LEU A 47 5.87 5.99 4.02
C LEU A 47 5.07 7.25 3.71
N ILE A 48 5.78 8.35 3.47
CA ILE A 48 5.26 9.68 3.16
C ILE A 48 5.97 10.18 1.89
N SER A 49 5.21 10.61 0.90
CA SER A 49 5.78 11.29 -0.28
C SER A 49 5.73 12.81 -0.09
N THR A 50 6.75 13.53 -0.53
CA THR A 50 6.74 15.00 -0.63
C THR A 50 6.13 15.50 -1.95
N LYS A 51 5.70 14.60 -2.85
CA LYS A 51 5.05 14.99 -4.11
C LYS A 51 3.73 15.72 -3.84
N PRO A 52 3.48 16.86 -4.52
CA PRO A 52 2.19 17.54 -4.43
C PRO A 52 1.03 16.59 -4.73
N GLY A 53 -0.01 16.61 -3.89
CA GLY A 53 -1.18 15.73 -3.99
C GLY A 53 -1.00 14.32 -3.40
N GLN A 54 0.23 13.92 -3.02
CA GLN A 54 0.50 12.67 -2.29
C GLN A 54 1.01 12.91 -0.87
N GLU A 55 1.38 14.15 -0.54
CA GLU A 55 1.81 14.53 0.79
C GLU A 55 0.67 14.42 1.81
N ASN A 56 0.78 13.45 2.71
CA ASN A 56 -0.19 13.18 3.78
C ASN A 56 0.48 13.19 5.16
N LEU A 57 1.43 14.11 5.40
CA LEU A 57 2.22 14.18 6.63
C LEU A 57 1.36 14.17 7.91
N LYS A 58 0.30 14.98 7.95
CA LYS A 58 -0.63 15.02 9.11
C LYS A 58 -1.26 13.66 9.39
N LYS A 59 -1.70 12.95 8.34
CA LYS A 59 -2.30 11.61 8.48
C LYS A 59 -1.26 10.59 8.94
N ALA A 60 -0.04 10.65 8.40
CA ALA A 60 1.04 9.76 8.79
C ALA A 60 1.45 9.92 10.27
N ILE A 61 1.55 11.17 10.75
CA ILE A 61 1.79 11.46 12.18
C ILE A 61 0.64 10.93 13.04
N GLY A 62 -0.61 11.18 12.61
CA GLY A 62 -1.80 10.68 13.31
C GLY A 62 -1.86 9.15 13.38
N LEU A 63 -1.50 8.47 12.29
CA LEU A 63 -1.41 7.02 12.21
C LEU A 63 -0.32 6.49 13.14
N LYS A 64 0.89 7.06 13.09
CA LYS A 64 1.99 6.69 13.99
C LYS A 64 1.59 6.71 15.46
N LYS A 65 0.79 7.71 15.89
CA LYS A 65 0.28 7.80 17.27
C LYS A 65 -0.72 6.69 17.63
N LYS A 66 -1.45 6.15 16.65
CA LYS A 66 -2.46 5.09 16.84
C LYS A 66 -1.86 3.68 16.77
N LEU A 67 -0.76 3.52 16.03
CA LEU A 67 -0.09 2.24 15.89
C LEU A 67 0.54 1.80 17.23
N LYS A 68 0.07 0.68 17.78
CA LYS A 68 0.68 0.00 18.94
C LYS A 68 1.90 -0.85 18.53
N LYS A 69 2.75 -0.32 17.64
CA LYS A 69 3.92 -0.97 17.05
C LYS A 69 5.09 0.02 16.98
N ASN A 70 6.33 -0.48 16.97
CA ASN A 70 7.51 0.37 16.79
C ASN A 70 7.49 0.94 15.38
N SER A 71 7.12 2.22 15.26
CA SER A 71 6.85 2.86 13.98
C SER A 71 7.86 3.96 13.68
N TYR A 72 8.25 4.14 12.42
CA TYR A 72 9.21 5.14 11.99
C TYR A 72 8.68 5.87 10.76
N LEU A 73 8.85 7.19 10.67
CA LEU A 73 8.38 7.97 9.52
C LEU A 73 9.49 8.03 8.46
N PHE A 74 9.14 7.70 7.22
CA PHE A 74 10.03 7.77 6.07
C PHE A 74 9.47 8.79 5.09
N ILE A 75 10.18 9.90 4.92
CA ILE A 75 9.77 11.03 4.07
C ILE A 75 10.73 11.10 2.89
N THR A 76 10.20 10.95 1.68
CA THR A 76 10.98 11.03 0.43
C THR A 76 10.11 11.61 -0.69
N ASN A 77 10.70 12.07 -1.78
CA ASN A 77 9.93 12.41 -2.97
C ASN A 77 9.45 11.15 -3.70
N ASN A 78 10.39 10.29 -4.11
CA ASN A 78 10.13 9.01 -4.73
C ASN A 78 10.22 7.90 -3.68
N ILE A 79 9.14 7.15 -3.50
CA ILE A 79 9.12 6.03 -2.56
C ILE A 79 9.63 4.78 -3.28
N ASP A 80 10.74 4.24 -2.78
CA ASP A 80 11.27 2.93 -3.10
C ASP A 80 11.68 2.23 -1.80
N THR A 81 10.97 1.17 -1.44
CA THR A 81 11.20 0.43 -0.19
C THR A 81 12.53 -0.31 -0.18
N ARG A 82 13.10 -0.60 -1.36
CA ARG A 82 14.41 -1.26 -1.50
C ARG A 82 15.54 -0.40 -0.98
N GLU A 83 15.42 0.92 -1.09
CA GLU A 83 16.38 1.87 -0.53
C GLU A 83 16.36 1.91 1.00
N PHE A 84 15.36 1.28 1.64
CA PHE A 84 15.17 1.29 3.08
C PHE A 84 15.33 -0.10 3.73
N GLU A 85 15.83 -1.11 3.00
CA GLU A 85 15.97 -2.48 3.52
C GLU A 85 16.92 -2.56 4.73
N ASN A 86 17.94 -1.70 4.76
CA ASN A 86 18.93 -1.63 5.84
C ASN A 86 18.36 -1.15 7.19
N PHE A 87 17.13 -0.64 7.24
CA PHE A 87 16.48 -0.24 8.49
C PHE A 87 15.84 -1.41 9.26
N GLY A 88 15.81 -2.62 8.66
CA GLY A 88 15.34 -3.83 9.35
C GLY A 88 13.88 -3.74 9.80
N LEU A 89 13.01 -3.25 8.92
CA LEU A 89 11.57 -3.14 9.15
C LEU A 89 10.84 -4.37 8.59
N ASP A 90 9.80 -4.81 9.28
CA ASP A 90 9.05 -6.01 8.92
C ASP A 90 7.92 -5.73 7.91
N SER A 91 7.46 -4.48 7.86
CA SER A 91 6.35 -4.05 6.99
C SER A 91 6.33 -2.54 6.78
N TRP A 92 5.71 -2.13 5.68
CA TRP A 92 5.57 -0.74 5.28
C TRP A 92 4.10 -0.32 5.23
N VAL A 93 3.78 0.82 5.82
CA VAL A 93 2.46 1.44 5.75
C VAL A 93 2.49 2.66 4.85
N ASN A 94 1.72 2.62 3.77
CA ASN A 94 1.68 3.69 2.79
C ASN A 94 0.63 4.75 3.14
N THR A 95 1.08 6.00 3.25
CA THR A 95 0.20 7.18 3.33
C THR A 95 0.19 8.03 2.06
N ALA A 96 0.98 7.67 1.05
CA ALA A 96 1.15 8.39 -0.21
C ALA A 96 0.20 7.88 -1.31
N CYS A 97 0.72 7.59 -2.51
CA CYS A 97 -0.09 7.12 -3.64
C CYS A 97 -0.75 5.77 -3.33
N PRO A 98 -2.09 5.63 -3.39
CA PRO A 98 -2.79 4.40 -3.02
C PRO A 98 -2.50 3.21 -3.95
N ARG A 99 -1.75 3.39 -5.05
CA ARG A 99 -1.36 2.30 -5.96
C ARG A 99 -0.03 1.64 -5.57
N LEU A 100 0.67 2.16 -4.55
CA LEU A 100 1.99 1.62 -4.18
C LEU A 100 1.91 0.16 -3.72
N ASP A 101 0.81 -0.23 -3.07
CA ASP A 101 0.52 -1.60 -2.62
C ASP A 101 0.29 -2.59 -3.77
N MET A 102 0.10 -2.11 -5.01
CA MET A 102 -0.03 -2.97 -6.18
C MET A 102 1.34 -3.39 -6.73
N ASN A 103 2.40 -2.63 -6.41
CA ASN A 103 3.74 -2.85 -6.93
C ASN A 103 4.64 -3.59 -5.93
N ASP A 104 4.33 -3.52 -4.63
CA ASP A 104 5.12 -4.12 -3.57
C ASP A 104 4.23 -4.85 -2.55
N ASN A 105 4.45 -6.16 -2.42
CA ASN A 105 3.69 -7.06 -1.53
C ASN A 105 4.04 -6.91 -0.03
N SER A 106 4.97 -6.03 0.32
CA SER A 106 5.34 -5.67 1.70
C SER A 106 4.66 -4.38 2.17
N VAL A 107 4.01 -3.67 1.25
CA VAL A 107 3.35 -2.38 1.50
C VAL A 107 1.85 -2.56 1.70
N VAL A 108 1.34 -2.03 2.81
CA VAL A 108 -0.09 -1.96 3.10
C VAL A 108 -0.57 -0.50 3.12
N ASN A 109 -1.68 -0.22 2.47
CA ASN A 109 -2.28 1.12 2.49
C ASN A 109 -2.87 1.46 3.87
N MET A 110 -2.72 2.71 4.30
CA MET A 110 -3.19 3.20 5.61
C MET A 110 -4.68 2.89 5.90
N ASN A 111 -5.53 2.93 4.88
CA ASN A 111 -6.97 2.63 5.01
C ASN A 111 -7.28 1.17 5.38
N LYS A 112 -6.30 0.27 5.33
CA LYS A 112 -6.45 -1.14 5.75
C LYS A 112 -6.00 -1.39 7.19
N VAL A 113 -5.29 -0.44 7.80
CA VAL A 113 -4.65 -0.61 9.11
C VAL A 113 -5.13 0.39 10.17
N GLN A 114 -5.98 1.33 9.76
CA GLN A 114 -6.58 2.35 10.62
C GLN A 114 -7.77 1.81 11.42
#